data_AF-A0A2R6BFJ4-F1
#
_entry.id   AF-A0A2R6BFJ4-F1
#
_cell.length_a   1.000
_cell.length_b   1.000
_cell.length_c   1.000
_cell.angle_alpha   90.00
_cell.angle_beta   90.00
_cell.angle_gamma   90.00
#
_symmetry.space_group_name_H-M   'P 1'
#
loop_
_entity.id
_entity.type
_entity.pdbx_description
1 polymer ?
#
loop_
_entity_poly.entity_id
_entity_poly.type
_entity_poly.pdbx_seq_one_letter_code
_entity_poly.pdbx_strand_id
1 'polypeptide(L)'
;MNLSFILNPPTGLTLTEIIVISFLLGMMHGATPDEHTWPITFSYAIGKYSTKSGMKAGLLFSLGFTAQRAFLTTLGFLGLAAFYQKYNLDGPVYMLVGFVMAIAGSYVLKGRYLHLPIDSLLGGKTHHSSQSERLPLHESEQREVPLKMTVVHGLIAGFGFGAYATIITFILAPQVNSIYFAPLPGVFFGIGTMVMQAIFGALFANLAKIKKLSEDEIKYIGTTTAGRTLYYGGIAFLLVGLLVALLPTLDSLAIPTGNPIPNLDAINVGFFLVVGTVGGIGITSMVKSFKEIAKIKQRN
;
A
#
# COMPACT_ATOMS: atom_id res chain seq x y z
N MET A 1 -9.19 25.12 -7.72
CA MET A 1 -8.83 24.59 -6.39
C MET A 1 -7.33 24.66 -6.23
N ASN A 2 -6.83 25.28 -5.16
CA ASN A 2 -5.39 25.25 -4.83
C ASN A 2 -5.09 24.09 -3.87
N LEU A 3 -3.81 23.77 -3.67
CA LEU A 3 -3.38 22.65 -2.83
C LEU A 3 -3.85 22.78 -1.37
N SER A 4 -3.81 24.00 -0.82
CA SER A 4 -4.27 24.27 0.54
C SER A 4 -5.74 23.93 0.74
N PHE A 5 -6.60 24.23 -0.25
CA PHE A 5 -8.03 23.92 -0.20
C PHE A 5 -8.30 22.42 -0.23
N ILE A 6 -7.51 21.66 -0.99
CA ILE A 6 -7.67 20.20 -1.10
C ILE A 6 -7.24 19.52 0.22
N LEU A 7 -6.14 19.96 0.81
CA LEU A 7 -5.57 19.39 2.03
C LEU A 7 -6.26 19.88 3.32
N ASN A 8 -6.89 21.05 3.27
CA ASN A 8 -7.65 21.63 4.37
C ASN A 8 -9.04 22.04 3.87
N PRO A 9 -9.91 21.07 3.54
CA PRO A 9 -11.22 21.36 2.96
C PRO A 9 -12.12 22.09 3.99
N PRO A 10 -12.77 23.20 3.61
CA PRO A 10 -13.67 23.92 4.50
C PRO A 10 -14.95 23.13 4.77
N THR A 11 -15.76 23.60 5.73
CA THR A 11 -17.11 23.09 5.97
C THR A 11 -18.11 23.62 4.96
N GLY A 12 -19.18 22.86 4.69
CA GLY A 12 -20.29 23.31 3.85
C GLY A 12 -20.08 23.06 2.36
N LEU A 13 -19.20 22.11 2.02
CA LEU A 13 -18.96 21.69 0.65
C LEU A 13 -20.19 20.97 0.06
N THR A 14 -20.42 21.19 -1.23
CA THR A 14 -21.39 20.40 -2.00
C THR A 14 -20.89 18.96 -2.18
N LEU A 15 -21.82 18.03 -2.44
CA LEU A 15 -21.45 16.63 -2.69
C LEU A 15 -20.48 16.49 -3.87
N THR A 16 -20.65 17.29 -4.93
CA THR A 16 -19.76 17.30 -6.09
C THR A 16 -18.35 17.74 -5.70
N GLU A 17 -18.20 18.79 -4.89
CA GLU A 17 -16.89 19.23 -4.41
C GLU A 17 -16.23 18.15 -3.54
N ILE A 18 -16.98 17.52 -2.63
CA ILE A 18 -16.48 16.42 -1.81
C ILE A 18 -15.96 15.27 -2.68
N ILE A 19 -16.70 14.88 -3.71
CA ILE A 19 -16.30 13.82 -4.66
C ILE A 19 -15.00 14.20 -5.40
N VAL A 20 -14.93 15.42 -5.93
CA VAL A 20 -13.76 15.91 -6.67
C VAL A 20 -12.54 15.98 -5.75
N ILE A 21 -12.67 16.57 -4.57
CA ILE A 21 -11.58 16.65 -3.59
C ILE A 21 -11.12 15.23 -3.19
N SER A 22 -12.06 14.32 -2.93
CA SER A 22 -11.72 12.93 -2.56
C SER A 22 -10.96 12.22 -3.67
N PHE A 23 -11.34 12.41 -4.94
CA PHE A 23 -10.59 11.88 -6.07
C PHE A 23 -9.18 12.46 -6.19
N LEU A 24 -9.04 13.79 -6.02
CA LEU A 24 -7.74 14.45 -6.04
C LEU A 24 -6.84 13.99 -4.89
N LEU A 25 -7.39 13.90 -3.67
CA LEU A 25 -6.71 13.32 -2.51
C LEU A 25 -6.32 11.86 -2.77
N GLY A 26 -7.17 11.09 -3.47
CA GLY A 26 -6.86 9.73 -3.90
C GLY A 26 -5.67 9.67 -4.84
N MET A 27 -5.61 10.56 -5.84
CA MET A 27 -4.45 10.66 -6.73
C MET A 27 -3.18 11.08 -5.98
N MET A 28 -3.28 12.04 -5.06
CA MET A 28 -2.17 12.44 -4.20
C MET A 28 -1.71 11.29 -3.31
N HIS A 29 -2.62 10.56 -2.67
CA HIS A 29 -2.32 9.34 -1.93
C HIS A 29 -1.76 8.23 -2.84
N GLY A 30 -2.10 8.16 -4.12
CA GLY A 30 -1.43 7.20 -5.00
C GLY A 30 0.03 7.58 -5.32
N ALA A 31 0.42 8.85 -5.17
CA ALA A 31 1.77 9.36 -5.44
C ALA A 31 2.64 9.50 -4.20
N THR A 32 2.05 10.02 -3.13
CA THR A 32 2.58 10.07 -1.79
C THR A 32 1.55 9.43 -0.85
N PRO A 33 1.42 8.09 -0.86
CA PRO A 33 0.51 7.39 0.05
C PRO A 33 0.71 7.72 1.54
N ASP A 34 -0.17 7.19 2.37
CA ASP A 34 0.06 7.14 3.81
C ASP A 34 1.26 6.22 4.10
N GLU A 35 1.98 6.45 5.18
CA GLU A 35 3.26 5.80 5.48
C GLU A 35 3.17 4.26 5.43
N HIS A 36 2.10 3.69 5.97
CA HIS A 36 1.82 2.25 5.97
C HIS A 36 1.38 1.70 4.61
N THR A 37 0.83 2.53 3.72
CA THR A 37 0.42 2.11 2.37
C THR A 37 1.53 2.30 1.33
N TRP A 38 2.56 3.11 1.57
CA TRP A 38 3.69 3.34 0.65
C TRP A 38 4.36 2.04 0.19
N PRO A 39 4.86 1.18 1.10
CA PRO A 39 5.52 -0.07 0.70
C PRO A 39 4.60 -0.98 -0.12
N ILE A 40 3.30 -0.95 0.15
CA ILE A 40 2.28 -1.77 -0.51
C ILE A 40 2.00 -1.25 -1.92
N THR A 41 1.63 0.02 -2.04
CA THR A 41 1.30 0.66 -3.32
C THR A 41 2.50 0.66 -4.27
N PHE A 42 3.71 0.93 -3.76
CA PHE A 42 4.96 0.80 -4.52
C PHE A 42 5.16 -0.62 -5.06
N SER A 43 4.97 -1.62 -4.20
CA SER A 43 5.10 -3.04 -4.55
C SER A 43 4.09 -3.47 -5.61
N TYR A 44 2.85 -2.97 -5.55
CA TYR A 44 1.84 -3.24 -6.56
C TYR A 44 2.11 -2.50 -7.87
N ALA A 45 2.56 -1.24 -7.82
CA ALA A 45 2.91 -0.47 -9.01
C ALA A 45 4.03 -1.15 -9.80
N ILE A 46 5.12 -1.52 -9.12
CA ILE A 46 6.31 -2.11 -9.74
C ILE A 46 6.17 -3.61 -10.00
N GLY A 47 5.43 -4.35 -9.17
CA GLY A 47 5.29 -5.79 -9.28
C GLY A 47 4.10 -6.26 -10.13
N LYS A 48 2.97 -5.52 -10.12
CA LYS A 48 1.71 -5.95 -10.74
C LYS A 48 1.26 -5.04 -11.88
N TYR A 49 1.24 -3.72 -11.67
CA TYR A 49 0.82 -2.78 -12.72
C TYR A 49 1.86 -2.58 -13.84
N SER A 50 3.09 -3.04 -13.65
CA SER A 50 4.18 -2.94 -14.62
C SER A 50 4.13 -3.96 -15.75
N THR A 51 3.30 -5.01 -15.64
CA THR A 51 3.15 -6.07 -16.64
C THR A 51 1.69 -6.23 -17.05
N LYS A 52 1.46 -6.72 -18.29
CA LYS A 52 0.10 -6.97 -18.77
C LYS A 52 -0.59 -8.06 -17.95
N SER A 53 0.16 -9.09 -17.56
CA SER A 53 -0.32 -10.21 -16.74
C SER A 53 -0.67 -9.79 -15.31
N GLY A 54 0.07 -8.86 -14.71
CA GLY A 54 -0.15 -8.39 -13.34
C GLY A 54 -1.25 -7.34 -13.18
N MET A 55 -1.68 -6.68 -14.25
CA MET A 55 -2.67 -5.58 -14.19
C MET A 55 -3.99 -6.01 -13.53
N LYS A 56 -4.46 -7.24 -13.79
CA LYS A 56 -5.68 -7.78 -13.15
C LYS A 56 -5.53 -7.88 -11.63
N ALA A 57 -4.37 -8.33 -11.15
CA ALA A 57 -4.07 -8.41 -9.72
C ALA A 57 -3.98 -7.02 -9.07
N GLY A 58 -3.43 -6.03 -9.78
CA GLY A 58 -3.43 -4.63 -9.34
C GLY A 58 -4.85 -4.07 -9.20
N LEU A 59 -5.68 -4.26 -10.22
CA LEU A 59 -7.08 -3.79 -10.22
C LEU A 59 -7.91 -4.43 -9.10
N LEU A 60 -7.75 -5.73 -8.86
CA LEU A 60 -8.46 -6.43 -7.78
C LEU A 60 -8.00 -5.97 -6.39
N PHE A 61 -6.70 -5.70 -6.21
CA PHE A 61 -6.19 -5.07 -4.99
C PHE A 61 -6.82 -3.69 -4.78
N SER A 62 -6.78 -2.84 -5.81
CA SER A 62 -7.37 -1.49 -5.76
C SER A 62 -8.87 -1.52 -5.49
N LEU A 63 -9.59 -2.52 -6.00
CA LEU A 63 -11.01 -2.73 -5.70
C LEU A 63 -11.22 -3.06 -4.23
N GLY A 64 -10.44 -3.97 -3.66
CA GLY A 64 -10.48 -4.29 -2.23
C GLY A 64 -10.19 -3.05 -1.37
N PHE A 65 -9.16 -2.29 -1.71
CA PHE A 65 -8.82 -1.03 -1.04
C PHE A 65 -9.96 -0.01 -1.13
N THR A 66 -10.55 0.15 -2.32
CA THR A 66 -11.66 1.09 -2.56
C THR A 66 -12.90 0.70 -1.75
N ALA A 67 -13.26 -0.58 -1.74
CA ALA A 67 -14.39 -1.08 -0.94
C ALA A 67 -14.17 -0.84 0.55
N GLN A 68 -12.95 -1.05 1.04
CA GLN A 68 -12.64 -0.78 2.43
C GLN A 68 -12.68 0.73 2.75
N ARG A 69 -12.16 1.60 1.89
CA ARG A 69 -12.21 3.05 2.10
C ARG A 69 -13.65 3.55 2.11
N ALA A 70 -14.50 3.04 1.23
CA ALA A 70 -15.93 3.31 1.23
C ALA A 70 -16.61 2.89 2.56
N PHE A 71 -16.20 1.74 3.11
CA PHE A 71 -16.66 1.29 4.42
C PHE A 71 -16.20 2.21 5.55
N LEU A 72 -14.92 2.60 5.59
CA LEU A 72 -14.41 3.52 6.61
C LEU A 72 -15.05 4.91 6.55
N THR A 73 -15.28 5.48 5.36
CA THR A 73 -15.95 6.78 5.25
C THR A 73 -17.40 6.69 5.72
N THR A 74 -18.06 5.54 5.51
CA THR A 74 -19.39 5.27 6.09
C THR A 74 -19.33 5.23 7.62
N LEU A 75 -18.34 4.55 8.20
CA LEU A 75 -18.15 4.57 9.66
C LEU A 75 -17.78 5.95 10.19
N GLY A 76 -16.98 6.72 9.44
CA GLY A 76 -16.64 8.11 9.73
C GLY A 76 -17.88 8.98 9.85
N PHE A 77 -18.80 8.87 8.88
CA PHE A 77 -20.11 9.52 8.92
C PHE A 77 -20.95 9.09 10.15
N LEU A 78 -20.88 7.81 10.54
CA LEU A 78 -21.59 7.28 11.71
C LEU A 78 -20.94 7.65 13.07
N GLY A 79 -19.81 8.36 13.08
CA GLY A 79 -19.16 8.83 14.31
C GLY A 79 -17.92 8.06 14.75
N LEU A 80 -17.24 7.35 13.84
CA LEU A 80 -15.97 6.64 14.13
C LEU A 80 -14.90 7.55 14.78
N ALA A 81 -14.94 8.87 14.53
CA ALA A 81 -14.00 9.84 15.10
C ALA A 81 -13.94 9.77 16.64
N ALA A 82 -15.10 9.62 17.30
CA ALA A 82 -15.16 9.56 18.77
C ALA A 82 -14.49 8.30 19.34
N PHE A 83 -14.55 7.19 18.59
CA PHE A 83 -13.86 5.95 18.96
C PHE A 83 -12.35 6.05 18.70
N TYR A 84 -11.97 6.60 17.55
CA TYR A 84 -10.56 6.72 17.14
C TYR A 84 -9.75 7.58 18.11
N GLN A 85 -10.28 8.75 18.50
CA GLN A 85 -9.61 9.67 19.43
C GLN A 85 -9.42 9.09 20.83
N LYS A 86 -10.31 8.20 21.28
CA LYS A 86 -10.27 7.64 22.64
C LYS A 86 -9.18 6.60 22.85
N TYR A 87 -8.82 5.84 21.81
CA TYR A 87 -8.01 4.61 21.96
C TYR A 87 -6.61 4.67 21.34
N ASN A 88 -6.20 5.77 20.71
CA ASN A 88 -4.91 5.94 20.02
C ASN A 88 -4.47 4.68 19.24
N LEU A 89 -5.11 4.46 18.09
CA LEU A 89 -5.00 3.20 17.35
C LEU A 89 -3.76 3.11 16.45
N ASP A 90 -2.92 4.15 16.37
CA ASP A 90 -1.83 4.24 15.41
C ASP A 90 -0.76 3.15 15.61
N GLY A 91 -0.31 2.94 16.85
CA GLY A 91 0.63 1.86 17.21
C GLY A 91 0.11 0.46 16.88
N PRO A 92 -1.07 0.05 17.39
CA PRO A 92 -1.71 -1.22 17.04
C PRO A 92 -1.91 -1.43 15.53
N VAL A 93 -2.30 -0.38 14.80
CA VAL A 93 -2.48 -0.42 13.35
C VAL A 93 -1.14 -0.68 12.64
N TYR A 94 -0.07 0.02 13.00
CA TYR A 94 1.27 -0.22 12.43
C TYR A 94 1.77 -1.63 12.66
N MET A 95 1.54 -2.19 13.85
CA MET A 95 1.89 -3.58 14.13
C MET A 95 1.10 -4.55 13.24
N LEU A 96 -0.22 -4.39 13.15
CA LEU A 96 -1.08 -5.29 12.38
C LEU A 96 -0.78 -5.22 10.88
N VAL A 97 -0.69 -4.02 10.32
CA VAL A 97 -0.36 -3.82 8.89
C VAL A 97 1.04 -4.32 8.60
N GLY A 98 2.02 -4.00 9.46
CA GLY A 98 3.39 -4.50 9.34
C GLY A 98 3.48 -6.03 9.36
N PHE A 99 2.70 -6.68 10.23
CA PHE A 99 2.62 -8.14 10.30
C PHE A 99 2.09 -8.75 9.01
N VAL A 100 0.98 -8.24 8.49
CA VAL A 100 0.38 -8.73 7.24
C VAL A 100 1.32 -8.49 6.06
N MET A 101 1.98 -7.33 5.99
CA MET A 101 2.99 -7.03 4.98
C MET A 101 4.18 -8.00 5.05
N ALA A 102 4.67 -8.31 6.26
CA ALA A 102 5.76 -9.26 6.45
C ALA A 102 5.38 -10.67 5.99
N ILE A 103 4.16 -11.12 6.28
CA ILE A 103 3.65 -12.41 5.78
C ILE A 103 3.56 -12.40 4.25
N ALA A 104 2.94 -11.38 3.67
CA ALA A 104 2.79 -11.26 2.22
C ALA A 104 4.15 -11.21 1.49
N GLY A 105 5.10 -10.42 2.00
CA GLY A 105 6.46 -10.34 1.48
C GLY A 105 7.22 -11.65 1.62
N SER A 106 7.08 -12.34 2.76
CA SER A 106 7.66 -13.67 2.98
C SER A 106 7.10 -14.70 2.01
N TYR A 107 5.79 -14.65 1.71
CA TYR A 107 5.17 -15.53 0.73
C TYR A 107 5.75 -15.29 -0.67
N VAL A 108 5.82 -14.03 -1.10
CA VAL A 108 6.38 -13.65 -2.40
C VAL A 108 7.85 -14.07 -2.54
N LEU A 109 8.66 -13.96 -1.48
CA LEU A 109 10.09 -14.25 -1.53
C LEU A 109 10.47 -15.72 -1.27
N LYS A 110 9.76 -16.38 -0.35
CA LYS A 110 10.16 -17.70 0.20
C LYS A 110 9.20 -18.82 -0.18
N GLY A 111 8.05 -18.51 -0.77
CA GLY A 111 7.03 -19.50 -1.15
C GLY A 111 6.40 -20.28 0.01
N ARG A 112 6.71 -19.92 1.27
CA ARG A 112 6.19 -20.57 2.47
C ARG A 112 4.83 -20.00 2.82
N TYR A 113 3.82 -20.86 2.80
CA TYR A 113 2.45 -20.55 3.20
C TYR A 113 2.33 -20.71 4.72
N LEU A 114 1.93 -19.66 5.45
CA LEU A 114 1.29 -19.85 6.74
C LEU A 114 -0.18 -20.13 6.42
N HIS A 115 -0.63 -21.38 6.63
CA HIS A 115 -2.03 -21.71 6.43
C HIS A 115 -2.90 -20.88 7.37
N LEU A 116 -3.65 -19.92 6.83
CA LEU A 116 -4.71 -19.26 7.59
C LEU A 116 -5.99 -20.10 7.43
N PRO A 117 -6.80 -20.28 8.48
CA PRO A 117 -8.05 -21.05 8.40
C PRO A 117 -9.03 -20.55 7.32
N ILE A 118 -8.91 -19.29 6.91
CA ILE A 118 -9.74 -18.66 5.88
C ILE A 118 -9.41 -19.15 4.46
N ASP A 119 -8.23 -19.73 4.25
CA ASP A 119 -7.75 -20.14 2.94
C ASP A 119 -8.45 -21.39 2.42
N SER A 120 -8.86 -22.29 3.32
CA SER A 120 -9.69 -23.45 2.97
C SER A 120 -11.10 -23.02 2.58
N LEU A 121 -11.65 -21.99 3.23
CA LEU A 121 -12.96 -21.40 2.94
C LEU A 121 -13.02 -20.70 1.58
N LEU A 122 -11.91 -20.12 1.11
CA LEU A 122 -11.85 -19.41 -0.18
C LEU A 122 -11.49 -20.32 -1.38
N GLY A 123 -11.39 -21.63 -1.14
CA GLY A 123 -11.12 -22.65 -2.16
C GLY A 123 -9.64 -22.82 -2.48
N GLY A 124 -8.74 -22.51 -1.54
CA GLY A 124 -7.32 -22.84 -1.64
C GLY A 124 -7.13 -24.35 -1.71
N LYS A 125 -6.91 -24.90 -2.91
CA LYS A 125 -6.59 -26.31 -3.08
C LYS A 125 -5.29 -26.61 -2.33
N THR A 126 -5.35 -27.58 -1.43
CA THR A 126 -4.21 -28.21 -0.77
C THR A 126 -3.26 -28.80 -1.82
N HIS A 127 -2.24 -28.05 -2.20
CA HIS A 127 -1.12 -28.56 -2.99
C HIS A 127 0.07 -28.81 -2.06
N HIS A 128 -0.01 -29.91 -1.32
CA HIS A 128 1.18 -30.52 -0.73
C HIS A 128 1.82 -31.42 -1.79
N SER A 129 3.02 -31.08 -2.24
CA SER A 129 4.01 -32.10 -2.59
C SER A 129 5.13 -32.02 -1.56
N SER A 130 5.32 -33.11 -0.82
CA SER A 130 6.37 -33.33 0.18
C SER A 130 7.73 -33.61 -0.46
N GLN A 131 8.01 -33.00 -1.62
CA GLN A 131 9.29 -33.07 -2.33
C GLN A 131 9.54 -31.73 -3.02
N SER A 132 10.43 -30.92 -2.46
CA SER A 132 11.29 -30.01 -3.23
C SER A 132 12.47 -29.59 -2.37
N GLU A 133 13.38 -30.55 -2.32
CA GLU A 133 14.83 -30.38 -2.41
C GLU A 133 15.31 -29.00 -2.89
N ARG A 134 16.46 -28.60 -2.34
CA ARG A 134 17.21 -27.36 -2.56
C ARG A 134 17.38 -27.03 -4.06
N LEU A 135 16.40 -26.40 -4.69
CA LEU A 135 16.57 -25.82 -6.01
C LEU A 135 17.33 -24.48 -5.89
N PRO A 136 18.27 -24.19 -6.81
CA PRO A 136 18.99 -22.92 -6.83
C PRO A 136 18.01 -21.74 -6.90
N LEU A 137 18.32 -20.62 -6.26
CA LEU A 137 17.51 -19.39 -6.20
C LEU A 137 17.07 -18.83 -7.57
N HIS A 138 17.62 -19.35 -8.68
CA HIS A 138 17.25 -19.00 -10.05
C HIS A 138 16.05 -19.79 -10.60
N GLU A 139 15.70 -20.93 -10.00
CA GLU A 139 14.58 -21.80 -10.42
C GLU A 139 13.43 -21.82 -9.42
N SER A 140 13.49 -21.05 -8.32
CA SER A 140 12.31 -20.85 -7.49
C SER A 140 11.29 -20.05 -8.30
N GLU A 141 10.33 -20.74 -8.92
CA GLU A 141 9.14 -20.10 -9.49
C GLU A 141 8.55 -19.19 -8.41
N GLN A 142 8.78 -17.88 -8.56
CA GLN A 142 8.24 -16.88 -7.66
C GLN A 142 6.71 -16.95 -7.80
N ARG A 143 6.07 -17.56 -6.80
CA ARG A 143 4.65 -17.93 -6.88
C ARG A 143 3.79 -16.68 -6.99
N GLU A 144 2.91 -16.67 -7.97
CA GLU A 144 1.93 -15.61 -8.11
C GLU A 144 0.91 -15.69 -6.98
N VAL A 145 0.66 -14.56 -6.32
CA VAL A 145 -0.41 -14.43 -5.33
C VAL A 145 -1.74 -14.74 -6.01
N PRO A 146 -2.56 -15.68 -5.48
CA PRO A 146 -3.87 -15.99 -6.05
C PRO A 146 -4.71 -14.73 -6.20
N LEU A 147 -5.42 -14.58 -7.33
CA LEU A 147 -6.20 -13.37 -7.64
C LEU A 147 -7.21 -13.03 -6.53
N LYS A 148 -7.86 -14.01 -5.91
CA LYS A 148 -8.79 -13.77 -4.79
C LYS A 148 -8.10 -13.13 -3.58
N MET A 149 -6.87 -13.54 -3.28
CA MET A 149 -6.10 -12.99 -2.16
C MET A 149 -5.72 -11.53 -2.38
N THR A 150 -5.61 -11.06 -3.63
CA THR A 150 -5.30 -9.66 -3.91
C THR A 150 -6.39 -8.71 -3.41
N VAL A 151 -7.67 -9.13 -3.48
CA VAL A 151 -8.80 -8.37 -2.92
C VAL A 151 -8.71 -8.31 -1.39
N VAL A 152 -8.40 -9.43 -0.75
CA VAL A 152 -8.23 -9.51 0.72
C VAL A 152 -7.09 -8.61 1.18
N HIS A 153 -5.94 -8.63 0.48
CA HIS A 153 -4.84 -7.72 0.78
C HIS A 153 -5.25 -6.26 0.61
N GLY A 154 -6.00 -5.92 -0.44
CA GLY A 154 -6.53 -4.57 -0.66
C GLY A 154 -7.43 -4.11 0.49
N LEU A 155 -8.35 -4.98 0.92
CA LEU A 155 -9.23 -4.72 2.06
C LEU A 155 -8.40 -4.47 3.34
N ILE A 156 -7.48 -5.36 3.69
CA ILE A 156 -6.68 -5.25 4.92
C ILE A 156 -5.77 -4.00 4.88
N ALA A 157 -5.13 -3.73 3.74
CA ALA A 157 -4.22 -2.60 3.57
C ALA A 157 -4.90 -1.24 3.75
N GLY A 158 -6.22 -1.15 3.57
CA GLY A 158 -6.97 0.08 3.76
C GLY A 158 -7.26 0.45 5.22
N PHE A 159 -7.01 -0.44 6.19
CA PHE A 159 -7.36 -0.18 7.60
C PHE A 159 -6.46 0.80 8.34
N GLY A 160 -5.33 1.22 7.77
CA GLY A 160 -4.54 2.27 8.36
C GLY A 160 -5.05 3.69 8.05
N PHE A 161 -4.76 4.60 8.98
CA PHE A 161 -5.07 6.02 8.87
C PHE A 161 -3.77 6.81 8.81
N GLY A 162 -3.49 7.41 7.66
CA GLY A 162 -2.58 8.56 7.59
C GLY A 162 -3.38 9.84 7.34
N ALA A 163 -2.70 10.92 6.99
CA ALA A 163 -3.33 12.22 6.83
C ALA A 163 -4.43 12.21 5.76
N TYR A 164 -4.21 11.52 4.63
CA TYR A 164 -5.19 11.49 3.54
C TYR A 164 -6.47 10.76 3.95
N ALA A 165 -6.33 9.57 4.54
CA ALA A 165 -7.45 8.80 5.08
C ALA A 165 -8.22 9.58 6.15
N THR A 166 -7.51 10.31 7.01
CA THR A 166 -8.09 11.16 8.05
C THR A 166 -8.98 12.24 7.45
N ILE A 167 -8.53 12.94 6.41
CA ILE A 167 -9.33 13.98 5.73
C ILE A 167 -10.61 13.38 5.14
N ILE A 168 -10.51 12.30 4.36
CA ILE A 168 -11.71 11.74 3.71
C ILE A 168 -12.71 11.16 4.73
N THR A 169 -12.22 10.56 5.81
CA THR A 169 -13.06 9.84 6.78
C THR A 169 -13.65 10.74 7.85
N PHE A 170 -12.89 11.71 8.35
CA PHE A 170 -13.31 12.51 9.51
C PHE A 170 -13.65 13.97 9.15
N ILE A 171 -13.30 14.45 7.96
CA ILE A 171 -13.63 15.79 7.51
C ILE A 171 -14.66 15.75 6.39
N LEU A 172 -14.39 15.00 5.31
CA LEU A 172 -15.29 15.01 4.14
C LEU A 172 -16.52 14.13 4.31
N ALA A 173 -16.36 12.90 4.83
CA ALA A 173 -17.50 11.99 5.00
C ALA A 173 -18.59 12.53 5.94
N PRO A 174 -18.29 13.14 7.10
CA PRO A 174 -19.33 13.69 7.97
C PRO A 174 -20.11 14.87 7.36
N GLN A 175 -19.57 15.51 6.32
CA GLN A 175 -20.22 16.61 5.61
C GLN A 175 -21.23 16.16 4.56
N VAL A 176 -21.31 14.86 4.24
CA VAL A 176 -22.35 14.40 3.30
C VAL A 176 -23.72 14.43 3.99
N ASN A 177 -24.76 14.87 3.30
CA ASN A 177 -26.09 15.04 3.92
C ASN A 177 -26.87 13.73 4.14
N SER A 178 -26.28 12.56 3.87
CA SER A 178 -26.95 11.26 3.99
C SER A 178 -25.98 10.09 4.06
N ILE A 179 -26.35 9.06 4.82
CA ILE A 179 -25.63 7.79 4.90
C ILE A 179 -25.47 7.11 3.53
N TYR A 180 -26.41 7.30 2.59
CA TYR A 180 -26.31 6.74 1.24
C TYR A 180 -25.13 7.32 0.45
N PHE A 181 -24.71 8.54 0.77
CA PHE A 181 -23.59 9.21 0.13
C PHE A 181 -22.29 9.08 0.93
N ALA A 182 -22.33 8.58 2.17
CA ALA A 182 -21.17 8.43 3.03
C ALA A 182 -20.07 7.49 2.49
N PRO A 183 -20.38 6.47 1.65
CA PRO A 183 -19.34 5.70 0.96
C PRO A 183 -18.60 6.47 -0.14
N LEU A 184 -19.21 7.51 -0.73
CA LEU A 184 -18.69 8.15 -1.94
C LEU A 184 -17.29 8.78 -1.80
N PRO A 185 -16.96 9.50 -0.70
CA PRO A 185 -15.60 10.00 -0.51
C PRO A 185 -14.56 8.86 -0.59
N GLY A 186 -14.84 7.73 0.07
CA GLY A 186 -13.96 6.56 0.06
C GLY A 186 -13.87 5.89 -1.31
N VAL A 187 -14.99 5.79 -2.05
CA VAL A 187 -15.01 5.25 -3.42
C VAL A 187 -14.12 6.08 -4.34
N PHE A 188 -14.34 7.40 -4.38
CA PHE A 188 -13.61 8.28 -5.31
C PHE A 188 -12.14 8.43 -4.93
N PHE A 189 -11.82 8.39 -3.64
CA PHE A 189 -10.45 8.30 -3.15
C PHE A 189 -9.75 7.01 -3.60
N GLY A 190 -10.42 5.86 -3.49
CA GLY A 190 -9.90 4.58 -3.97
C GLY A 190 -9.68 4.57 -5.48
N ILE A 191 -10.61 5.14 -6.26
CA ILE A 191 -10.47 5.30 -7.71
C ILE A 191 -9.29 6.21 -8.05
N GLY A 192 -9.13 7.35 -7.37
CA GLY A 192 -7.99 8.25 -7.57
C GLY A 192 -6.65 7.54 -7.29
N THR A 193 -6.60 6.77 -6.19
CA THR A 193 -5.41 5.97 -5.83
C THR A 193 -5.09 4.94 -6.92
N MET A 194 -6.10 4.23 -7.42
CA MET A 194 -5.96 3.25 -8.49
C MET A 194 -5.45 3.86 -9.79
N VAL A 195 -5.98 5.03 -10.19
CA VAL A 195 -5.54 5.75 -11.39
C VAL A 195 -4.05 6.08 -11.29
N MET A 196 -3.63 6.63 -10.15
CA MET A 196 -2.24 7.01 -9.95
C MET A 196 -1.29 5.79 -9.88
N GLN A 197 -1.71 4.68 -9.27
CA GLN A 197 -0.95 3.43 -9.29
C GLN A 197 -0.77 2.89 -10.71
N ALA A 198 -1.81 2.96 -11.54
CA ALA A 198 -1.72 2.56 -12.94
C ALA A 198 -0.74 3.46 -13.72
N ILE A 199 -0.73 4.77 -13.45
CA ILE A 199 0.23 5.72 -14.03
C ILE A 199 1.66 5.34 -13.64
N PHE A 200 1.95 5.14 -12.35
CA PHE A 200 3.31 4.75 -11.93
C PHE A 200 3.75 3.39 -12.45
N GLY A 201 2.84 2.41 -12.48
CA GLY A 201 3.13 1.10 -13.09
C GLY A 201 3.47 1.22 -14.56
N ALA A 202 2.72 2.03 -15.32
CA ALA A 202 3.00 2.29 -16.73
C ALA A 202 4.34 3.03 -16.94
N LEU A 203 4.64 4.02 -16.09
CA LEU A 203 5.93 4.73 -16.12
C LEU A 203 7.10 3.76 -15.88
N PHE A 204 7.00 2.91 -14.86
CA PHE A 204 8.02 1.89 -14.59
C PHE A 204 8.19 0.91 -15.76
N ALA A 205 7.08 0.42 -16.33
CA ALA A 205 7.12 -0.47 -17.48
C ALA A 205 7.81 0.19 -18.69
N ASN A 206 7.54 1.47 -18.95
CA ASN A 206 8.17 2.22 -20.03
C ASN A 206 9.67 2.43 -19.78
N LEU A 207 10.08 2.79 -18.56
CA LEU A 207 11.49 2.90 -18.19
C LEU A 207 12.24 1.58 -18.36
N ALA A 208 11.61 0.46 -17.98
CA ALA A 208 12.21 -0.86 -18.14
C ALA A 208 12.35 -1.27 -19.62
N LYS A 209 11.37 -0.93 -20.47
CA LYS A 209 11.47 -1.12 -21.92
C LYS A 209 12.59 -0.29 -22.55
N ILE A 210 12.79 0.95 -22.11
CA ILE A 210 13.94 1.79 -22.54
C ILE A 210 15.27 1.12 -22.17
N LYS A 211 15.33 0.43 -21.03
CA LYS A 211 16.49 -0.39 -20.61
C LYS A 211 16.60 -1.74 -21.33
N LYS A 212 15.77 -2.00 -22.36
CA LYS A 212 15.73 -3.24 -23.15
C LYS A 212 15.54 -4.48 -22.27
N LEU A 213 14.72 -4.38 -21.24
CA LEU A 213 14.33 -5.52 -20.42
C LEU A 213 13.19 -6.31 -21.07
N SER A 214 13.25 -7.63 -20.98
CA SER A 214 12.13 -8.51 -21.39
C SER A 214 10.99 -8.46 -20.35
N GLU A 215 9.81 -8.97 -20.72
CA GLU A 215 8.67 -9.02 -19.79
C GLU A 215 8.96 -9.89 -18.56
N ASP A 216 9.71 -10.98 -18.71
CA ASP A 216 10.13 -11.84 -17.61
C ASP A 216 11.12 -11.15 -16.66
N GLU A 217 12.02 -10.33 -17.22
CA GLU A 217 12.96 -9.53 -16.45
C GLU A 217 12.25 -8.44 -15.64
N ILE A 218 11.26 -7.79 -16.24
CA ILE A 218 10.40 -6.80 -15.56
C ILE A 218 9.63 -7.48 -14.43
N LYS A 219 9.06 -8.66 -14.69
CA LYS A 219 8.33 -9.45 -13.69
C LYS A 219 9.24 -9.87 -12.53
N TYR A 220 10.47 -10.29 -12.81
CA TYR A 220 11.45 -10.67 -11.80
C TYR A 220 11.87 -9.50 -10.92
N ILE A 221 12.27 -8.37 -11.52
CA ILE A 221 12.62 -7.14 -10.77
C ILE A 221 11.42 -6.70 -9.95
N GLY A 222 10.24 -6.69 -10.58
CA GLY A 222 9.00 -6.27 -9.97
C GLY A 222 8.67 -7.08 -8.71
N THR A 223 8.62 -8.39 -8.87
CA THR A 223 8.23 -9.34 -7.81
C THR A 223 9.28 -9.39 -6.69
N THR A 224 10.57 -9.39 -7.02
CA THR A 224 11.66 -9.43 -6.04
C THR A 224 11.75 -8.13 -5.25
N THR A 225 11.61 -6.98 -5.91
CA THR A 225 11.58 -5.67 -5.26
C THR A 225 10.36 -5.56 -4.37
N ALA A 226 9.17 -5.87 -4.89
CA ALA A 226 7.93 -5.88 -4.14
C ALA A 226 8.01 -6.78 -2.89
N GLY A 227 8.49 -8.01 -3.05
CA GLY A 227 8.63 -8.96 -1.95
C GLY A 227 9.59 -8.48 -0.86
N ARG A 228 10.76 -7.92 -1.23
CA ARG A 228 11.75 -7.38 -0.28
C ARG A 228 11.22 -6.16 0.45
N THR A 229 10.60 -5.23 -0.26
CA THR A 229 9.97 -4.04 0.31
C THR A 229 8.86 -4.39 1.29
N LEU A 230 7.97 -5.30 0.94
CA LEU A 230 6.89 -5.77 1.83
C LEU A 230 7.43 -6.51 3.05
N TYR A 231 8.41 -7.41 2.85
CA TYR A 231 8.93 -8.23 3.94
C TYR A 231 9.67 -7.40 4.99
N TYR A 232 10.70 -6.68 4.57
CA TYR A 232 11.53 -5.90 5.49
C TYR A 232 10.83 -4.61 5.92
N GLY A 233 10.02 -4.02 5.05
CA GLY A 233 9.15 -2.90 5.42
C GLY A 233 8.14 -3.33 6.48
N GLY A 234 7.49 -4.48 6.31
CA GLY A 234 6.55 -5.03 7.30
C GLY A 234 7.21 -5.27 8.67
N ILE A 235 8.45 -5.79 8.68
CA ILE A 235 9.24 -5.93 9.91
C ILE A 235 9.54 -4.56 10.54
N ALA A 236 9.91 -3.55 9.72
CA ALA A 236 10.16 -2.21 10.23
C ALA A 236 8.89 -1.59 10.86
N PHE A 237 7.74 -1.71 10.20
CA PHE A 237 6.45 -1.28 10.72
C PHE A 237 6.07 -2.00 12.02
N LEU A 238 6.32 -3.30 12.11
CA LEU A 238 6.11 -4.07 13.34
C LEU A 238 6.96 -3.55 14.51
N LEU A 239 8.26 -3.36 14.28
CA LEU A 239 9.18 -2.92 15.33
C LEU A 239 8.91 -1.48 15.77
N VAL A 240 8.63 -0.60 14.81
CA VAL A 240 8.30 0.81 15.09
C VAL A 240 6.94 0.92 15.75
N GLY A 241 5.94 0.16 15.30
CA GLY A 241 4.62 0.09 15.94
C GLY A 241 4.71 -0.39 17.38
N LEU A 242 5.52 -1.41 17.66
CA LEU A 242 5.79 -1.87 19.02
C LEU A 242 6.48 -0.78 19.85
N LEU A 243 7.47 -0.10 19.27
CA LEU A 243 8.19 0.98 19.95
C LEU A 243 7.26 2.16 20.28
N VAL A 244 6.40 2.58 19.36
CA VAL A 244 5.39 3.63 19.57
C VAL A 244 4.36 3.20 20.62
N ALA A 245 3.93 1.94 20.61
CA ALA A 245 3.01 1.41 21.63
C ALA A 245 3.63 1.41 23.04
N LEU A 246 4.95 1.15 23.16
CA LEU A 246 5.66 1.16 24.44
C LEU A 246 6.07 2.58 24.87
N LEU A 247 6.35 3.47 23.92
CA LEU A 247 6.81 4.85 24.14
C LEU A 247 6.02 5.83 23.26
N PRO A 248 4.77 6.16 23.63
CA PRO A 248 3.90 7.03 22.82
C PRO A 248 4.47 8.44 22.56
N THR A 249 5.39 8.91 23.40
CA THR A 249 6.07 10.20 23.22
C THR A 249 6.84 10.29 21.90
N LEU A 250 7.28 9.15 21.34
CA LEU A 250 7.97 9.14 20.04
C LEU A 250 7.08 9.60 18.90
N ASP A 251 5.77 9.34 18.99
CA ASP A 251 4.80 9.73 17.97
C ASP A 251 4.54 11.25 17.96
N SER A 252 4.75 11.90 19.11
CA SER A 252 4.61 13.36 19.25
C SER A 252 5.82 14.15 18.72
N LEU A 253 6.93 13.49 18.37
CA LEU A 253 8.12 14.15 17.85
C LEU A 253 7.95 14.46 16.36
N ALA A 254 7.78 15.74 16.03
CA ALA A 254 7.66 16.22 14.66
C ALA A 254 8.41 17.53 14.46
N ILE A 255 9.29 17.58 13.45
CA ILE A 255 9.96 18.81 13.01
C ILE A 255 9.33 19.25 11.68
N PRO A 256 8.60 20.37 11.62
CA PRO A 256 7.97 20.84 10.39
C PRO A 256 9.01 21.12 9.30
N THR A 257 8.73 20.71 8.06
CA THR A 257 9.59 20.96 6.90
C THR A 257 9.18 22.20 6.11
N GLY A 258 7.94 22.67 6.31
CA GLY A 258 7.30 23.71 5.50
C GLY A 258 6.67 23.20 4.19
N ASN A 259 6.77 21.90 3.89
CA ASN A 259 6.06 21.29 2.76
C ASN A 259 4.60 21.01 3.18
N PRO A 260 3.57 21.39 2.39
CA PRO A 260 2.19 21.08 2.75
C PRO A 260 1.80 19.61 2.53
N ILE A 261 2.57 18.84 1.77
CA ILE A 261 2.21 17.46 1.39
C ILE A 261 2.40 16.52 2.59
N PRO A 262 1.35 15.76 2.98
CA PRO A 262 1.48 14.77 4.04
C PRO A 262 2.62 13.78 3.85
N ASN A 263 3.24 13.37 4.95
CA ASN A 263 4.47 12.56 5.03
C ASN A 263 5.74 13.27 4.56
N LEU A 264 5.62 14.47 4.00
CA LEU A 264 6.73 15.36 3.68
C LEU A 264 6.67 16.64 4.52
N ASP A 265 5.57 16.87 5.24
CA ASP A 265 5.24 18.07 6.00
C ASP A 265 5.97 18.19 7.34
N ALA A 266 6.37 17.05 7.90
CA ALA A 266 7.22 16.99 9.07
C ALA A 266 8.21 15.81 8.99
N ILE A 267 9.36 15.98 9.62
CA ILE A 267 10.28 14.89 9.95
C ILE A 267 9.78 14.27 11.26
N ASN A 268 9.06 13.17 11.14
CA ASN A 268 8.45 12.41 12.24
C ASN A 268 8.61 10.89 12.00
N VAL A 269 7.98 10.06 12.84
CA VAL A 269 8.01 8.59 12.71
C VAL A 269 7.52 8.14 11.34
N GLY A 270 6.43 8.72 10.84
CA GLY A 270 5.89 8.44 9.50
C GLY A 270 6.89 8.73 8.39
N PHE A 271 7.57 9.87 8.42
CA PHE A 271 8.63 10.23 7.46
C PHE A 271 9.76 9.19 7.45
N PHE A 272 10.26 8.78 8.62
CA PHE A 272 11.33 7.78 8.70
C PHE A 272 10.89 6.41 8.21
N LEU A 273 9.66 6.00 8.52
CA LEU A 273 9.07 4.77 7.97
C LEU A 273 9.00 4.83 6.45
N VAL A 274 8.50 5.92 5.87
CA VAL A 274 8.43 6.12 4.41
C VAL A 274 9.82 6.06 3.76
N VAL A 275 10.74 6.91 4.21
CA VAL A 275 12.08 7.03 3.62
C VAL A 275 12.87 5.74 3.82
N GLY A 276 12.81 5.12 5.01
CA GLY A 276 13.52 3.88 5.30
C GLY A 276 13.02 2.69 4.50
N THR A 277 11.69 2.55 4.37
CA THR A 277 11.09 1.39 3.71
C THR A 277 11.08 1.50 2.19
N VAL A 278 10.55 2.57 1.61
CA VAL A 278 10.50 2.68 0.14
C VAL A 278 11.81 3.24 -0.41
N GLY A 279 12.32 4.32 0.18
CA GLY A 279 13.58 4.93 -0.24
C GLY A 279 14.79 4.02 0.02
N GLY A 280 14.92 3.51 1.25
CA GLY A 280 16.00 2.61 1.64
C GLY A 280 15.81 1.22 1.04
N ILE A 281 14.87 0.45 1.59
CA ILE A 281 14.70 -0.98 1.23
C ILE A 281 14.23 -1.14 -0.23
N GLY A 282 13.25 -0.36 -0.68
CA GLY A 282 12.69 -0.46 -2.02
C GLY A 282 13.69 -0.14 -3.13
N ILE A 283 14.32 1.04 -3.08
CA ILE A 283 15.30 1.44 -4.12
C ILE A 283 16.51 0.50 -4.10
N THR A 284 17.07 0.16 -2.93
CA THR A 284 18.22 -0.74 -2.86
C THR A 284 17.88 -2.14 -3.39
N SER A 285 16.68 -2.66 -3.09
CA SER A 285 16.18 -3.93 -3.63
C SER A 285 16.02 -3.90 -5.14
N MET A 286 15.53 -2.79 -5.69
CA MET A 286 15.39 -2.59 -7.12
C MET A 286 16.77 -2.55 -7.81
N VAL A 287 17.69 -1.72 -7.32
CA VAL A 287 19.06 -1.62 -7.84
C VAL A 287 19.78 -2.96 -7.80
N LYS A 288 19.61 -3.72 -6.71
CA LYS A 288 20.16 -5.07 -6.58
C LYS A 288 19.60 -6.02 -7.64
N SER A 289 18.29 -6.00 -7.87
CA SER A 289 17.63 -6.84 -8.87
C SER A 289 18.09 -6.52 -10.30
N PHE A 290 18.27 -5.23 -10.62
CA PHE A 290 18.87 -4.82 -11.91
C PHE A 290 20.30 -5.36 -12.09
N LYS A 291 21.13 -5.29 -11.03
CA LYS A 291 22.50 -5.81 -11.06
C LYS A 291 22.54 -7.33 -11.19
N GLU A 292 21.60 -8.04 -10.58
CA GLU A 292 21.46 -9.50 -10.70
C GLU A 292 21.19 -9.90 -12.16
N ILE A 293 20.24 -9.24 -12.84
CA ILE A 293 19.95 -9.49 -14.26
C ILE A 293 21.15 -9.17 -15.17
N ALA A 294 21.82 -8.04 -14.94
CA ALA A 294 22.99 -7.66 -15.73
C ALA A 294 24.12 -8.70 -15.64
N LYS A 295 24.33 -9.30 -14.46
CA LYS A 295 25.31 -10.38 -14.27
C LYS A 295 24.92 -11.67 -14.99
N ILE A 296 23.63 -11.99 -15.04
CA ILE A 296 23.14 -13.17 -15.77
C ILE A 296 23.38 -12.98 -17.28
N LYS A 297 23.07 -11.80 -17.83
CA LYS A 297 23.34 -11.48 -19.25
C LYS A 297 24.81 -11.50 -19.65
N GLN A 298 25.73 -11.31 -18.70
CA GLN A 298 27.17 -11.38 -18.96
C GLN A 298 27.73 -12.80 -18.89
N ARG A 299 27.00 -13.75 -18.29
CA ARG A 299 27.40 -15.16 -18.15
C ARG A 299 26.85 -16.06 -19.26
N ASN A 300 25.82 -15.59 -19.96
CA ASN A 300 25.22 -16.23 -21.14
C ASN A 300 25.71 -15.55 -22.41
#